data_AF-A0A954ECQ0-F1
#
_entry.id   AF-A0A954ECQ0-F1
#
_cell.length_a   1.000
_cell.length_b   1.000
_cell.length_c   1.000
_cell.angle_alpha   90.00
_cell.angle_beta   90.00
_cell.angle_gamma   90.00
#
_symmetry.space_group_name_H-M   'P 1'
#
loop_
_entity.id
_entity.type
_entity.pdbx_description
1 polymer ?
#
loop_
_entity_poly.entity_id
_entity_poly.type
_entity_poly.pdbx_seq_one_letter_code
_entity_poly.pdbx_strand_id
1 'polypeptide(L)'
;MTSSVTTAEQLQSETVSTRLYSVYADDADFEPILNQFLVIIPDRRKQIEAHLENGDVDQLKVIAHQLKGAGGGYGFPQLTEVAAALESLCKQNQLTAIPAAAEELVQLLRQIAD
;
A
#
# COMPACT_ATOMS: atom_id res chain seq x y z
N MET A 1 13.55 38.85 -37.19
CA MET A 1 13.51 37.41 -37.54
C MET A 1 13.35 36.65 -36.24
N THR A 2 12.23 35.93 -36.13
CA THR A 2 11.96 34.74 -35.28
C THR A 2 12.31 34.83 -33.79
N SER A 3 11.36 34.99 -32.87
CA SER A 3 10.44 33.97 -32.27
C SER A 3 10.84 33.87 -30.78
N SER A 4 10.05 34.36 -29.81
CA SER A 4 8.85 33.74 -29.21
C SER A 4 9.07 32.34 -28.64
N VAL A 5 8.52 32.14 -27.43
CA VAL A 5 8.09 30.89 -26.76
C VAL A 5 9.16 30.24 -25.86
N THR A 6 8.91 29.76 -24.63
CA THR A 6 7.84 29.92 -23.62
C THR A 6 8.37 29.41 -22.25
N THR A 7 7.85 29.91 -21.12
CA THR A 7 6.95 29.20 -20.17
C THR A 7 7.63 28.83 -18.86
N ALA A 8 6.90 29.17 -17.80
CA ALA A 8 7.08 28.84 -16.40
C ALA A 8 6.94 27.32 -16.15
N GLU A 9 6.91 26.97 -14.86
CA GLU A 9 6.63 25.62 -14.33
C GLU A 9 7.84 24.68 -14.39
N GLN A 10 8.26 24.01 -13.32
CA GLN A 10 7.42 23.44 -12.27
C GLN A 10 8.25 23.17 -11.01
N LEU A 11 7.77 23.70 -9.89
CA LEU A 11 8.03 23.12 -8.58
C LEU A 11 7.34 21.76 -8.57
N GLN A 12 8.11 20.67 -8.61
CA GLN A 12 7.62 19.40 -8.13
C GLN A 12 8.57 18.96 -7.02
N SER A 13 8.13 19.23 -5.79
CA SER A 13 8.61 18.57 -4.58
C SER A 13 8.84 17.08 -4.86
N GLU A 14 10.11 16.66 -4.88
CA GLU A 14 10.52 15.27 -4.83
C GLU A 14 10.01 14.67 -3.52
N THR A 15 8.81 14.08 -3.55
CA THR A 15 8.53 12.98 -2.65
C THR A 15 9.40 11.84 -3.16
N VAL A 16 10.54 11.61 -2.50
CA VAL A 16 11.33 10.38 -2.69
C VAL A 16 10.42 9.23 -2.28
N SER A 17 9.66 8.70 -3.24
CA SER A 17 8.78 7.56 -3.03
C SER A 17 9.69 6.34 -2.87
N THR A 18 10.03 6.05 -1.62
CA THR A 18 10.90 4.92 -1.27
C THR A 18 10.19 3.66 -1.74
N ARG A 19 10.75 2.96 -2.74
CA ARG A 19 10.20 1.70 -3.22
C ARG A 19 10.48 0.60 -2.20
N LEU A 20 9.48 -0.22 -1.94
CA LEU A 20 9.56 -1.37 -1.06
C LEU A 20 9.72 -2.64 -1.90
N TYR A 21 10.77 -3.40 -1.60
CA TYR A 21 11.08 -4.66 -2.25
C TYR A 21 10.85 -5.83 -1.30
N SER A 22 10.52 -6.99 -1.86
CA SER A 22 10.46 -8.24 -1.11
C SER A 22 11.86 -8.66 -0.65
N VAL A 23 11.97 -9.31 0.51
CA VAL A 23 13.20 -10.00 0.92
C VAL A 23 13.59 -11.15 -0.02
N TYR A 24 12.68 -11.60 -0.88
CA TYR A 24 12.90 -12.64 -1.88
C TYR A 24 13.12 -12.07 -3.30
N ALA A 25 13.31 -10.75 -3.45
CA ALA A 25 13.39 -10.12 -4.78
C ALA A 25 14.57 -10.62 -5.64
N ASP A 26 15.67 -11.07 -5.01
CA ASP A 26 16.84 -11.63 -5.70
C ASP A 26 16.74 -13.15 -5.94
N ASP A 27 15.63 -13.79 -5.55
CA ASP A 27 15.42 -15.22 -5.69
C ASP A 27 14.51 -15.53 -6.90
N ALA A 28 15.10 -16.09 -7.96
CA ALA A 28 14.40 -16.40 -9.22
C ALA A 28 13.27 -17.43 -9.04
N ASP A 29 13.33 -18.30 -8.02
CA ASP A 29 12.25 -19.24 -7.73
C ASP A 29 11.00 -18.52 -7.18
N PHE A 30 11.18 -17.35 -6.58
CA PHE A 30 10.10 -16.53 -6.02
C PHE A 30 9.52 -15.51 -7.01
N GLU A 31 10.23 -15.17 -8.10
CA GLU A 31 9.77 -14.25 -9.14
C GLU A 31 8.32 -14.48 -9.61
N PRO A 32 7.88 -15.70 -9.99
CA PRO A 32 6.50 -15.93 -10.43
C PRO A 32 5.47 -15.71 -9.31
N ILE A 33 5.84 -16.01 -8.07
CA ILE A 33 4.98 -15.89 -6.89
C ILE A 33 4.83 -14.40 -6.52
N LEU A 34 5.92 -13.64 -6.57
CA LEU A 34 5.92 -12.19 -6.34
C LEU A 34 5.11 -11.46 -7.42
N ASN A 35 5.27 -11.82 -8.69
CA ASN A 35 4.48 -11.26 -9.79
C ASN A 35 2.97 -11.43 -9.57
N GLN A 36 2.53 -12.61 -9.11
CA GLN A 36 1.11 -12.83 -8.78
C GLN A 36 0.63 -11.88 -7.68
N PHE A 37 1.47 -11.61 -6.68
CA PHE A 37 1.14 -10.68 -5.61
C PHE A 37 1.04 -9.24 -6.12
N LEU A 38 1.98 -8.79 -6.95
CA LEU A 38 1.99 -7.44 -7.52
C LEU A 38 0.72 -7.13 -8.33
N VAL A 39 0.20 -8.12 -9.06
CA VAL A 39 -1.04 -8.00 -9.83
C VAL A 39 -2.25 -7.67 -8.94
N ILE A 40 -2.30 -8.18 -7.71
CA ILE A 40 -3.47 -7.95 -6.82
C ILE A 40 -3.37 -6.66 -6.02
N ILE A 41 -2.18 -6.07 -5.85
CA ILE A 41 -1.96 -4.87 -5.02
C ILE A 41 -2.89 -3.70 -5.39
N PRO A 42 -3.08 -3.32 -6.68
CA PRO A 42 -3.92 -2.19 -7.03
C PRO A 42 -5.38 -2.37 -6.61
N ASP A 43 -5.89 -3.60 -6.71
CA ASP A 43 -7.24 -3.95 -6.30
C ASP A 43 -7.39 -3.90 -4.77
N ARG A 44 -6.40 -4.39 -4.03
CA ARG A 44 -6.37 -4.30 -2.56
C ARG A 44 -6.41 -2.87 -2.06
N ARG A 45 -5.67 -1.95 -2.69
CA ARG A 45 -5.73 -0.52 -2.34
C ARG A 45 -7.12 0.05 -2.51
N LYS A 46 -7.74 -0.19 -3.67
CA LYS A 46 -9.11 0.28 -3.96
C LYS A 46 -10.13 -0.24 -2.95
N GLN A 47 -10.01 -1.52 -2.57
CA GLN A 47 -10.88 -2.10 -1.55
C GLN A 47 -10.71 -1.40 -0.19
N ILE A 48 -9.47 -1.13 0.25
CA ILE A 48 -9.22 -0.40 1.51
C ILE A 48 -9.83 1.00 1.45
N GLU A 49 -9.57 1.74 0.37
CA GLU A 49 -10.10 3.09 0.17
C GLU A 49 -11.63 3.08 0.21
N ALA A 50 -12.28 2.18 -0.53
CA ALA A 50 -13.73 2.06 -0.57
C ALA A 50 -14.34 1.67 0.80
N HIS A 51 -13.75 0.72 1.52
CA HIS A 51 -14.24 0.34 2.85
C HIS A 51 -14.04 1.46 3.87
N LEU A 52 -12.97 2.24 3.73
CA LEU A 52 -12.74 3.41 4.57
C LEU A 52 -13.79 4.50 4.31
N GLU A 53 -14.09 4.80 3.05
CA GLU A 53 -15.11 5.79 2.67
C GLU A 53 -16.52 5.39 3.13
N ASN A 54 -16.85 4.10 3.06
CA ASN A 54 -18.14 3.57 3.50
C ASN A 54 -18.23 3.34 5.02
N GLY A 55 -17.12 3.43 5.76
CA GLY A 55 -17.08 3.13 7.19
C GLY A 55 -17.21 1.63 7.51
N ASP A 56 -16.89 0.74 6.56
CA ASP A 56 -16.99 -0.71 6.69
C ASP A 56 -15.84 -1.30 7.51
N VAL A 57 -15.83 -1.04 8.82
CA VAL A 57 -14.76 -1.46 9.75
C VAL A 57 -14.53 -2.97 9.74
N ASP A 58 -15.60 -3.77 9.60
CA ASP A 58 -15.49 -5.23 9.52
C ASP A 58 -14.76 -5.70 8.25
N GLN A 59 -14.99 -5.03 7.12
CA GLN A 59 -14.29 -5.36 5.87
C GLN A 59 -12.84 -4.87 5.92
N LEU A 60 -12.58 -3.68 6.49
CA LEU A 60 -11.21 -3.21 6.75
C LEU A 60 -10.41 -4.19 7.60
N LYS A 61 -11.00 -4.75 8.65
CA LYS A 61 -10.38 -5.81 9.47
C LYS A 61 -10.02 -7.04 8.63
N VAL A 62 -10.93 -7.50 7.77
CA VAL A 62 -10.72 -8.69 6.94
C VAL A 62 -9.59 -8.47 5.94
N ILE A 63 -9.59 -7.36 5.21
CA ILE A 63 -8.53 -7.08 4.24
C ILE A 63 -7.17 -6.84 4.92
N ALA A 64 -7.15 -6.16 6.08
CA ALA A 64 -5.94 -5.99 6.89
C ALA A 64 -5.38 -7.35 7.35
N HIS A 65 -6.24 -8.27 7.80
CA HIS A 65 -5.82 -9.62 8.17
C HIS A 65 -5.18 -10.38 6.99
N GLN A 66 -5.80 -10.30 5.81
CA GLN A 66 -5.27 -10.96 4.60
C GLN A 66 -3.92 -10.38 4.20
N LEU A 67 -3.78 -9.05 4.19
CA LEU A 67 -2.52 -8.37 3.86
C LEU A 67 -1.42 -8.63 4.89
N LYS A 68 -1.78 -8.78 6.17
CA LYS A 68 -0.82 -9.19 7.20
C LYS A 68 -0.20 -10.55 6.89
N GLY A 69 -1.03 -11.53 6.54
CA GLY A 69 -0.57 -12.87 6.15
C GLY A 69 0.22 -12.86 4.85
N ALA A 70 -0.24 -12.09 3.86
CA ALA A 70 0.46 -11.92 2.59
C ALA A 70 1.84 -11.28 2.78
N GLY A 71 1.97 -10.25 3.62
CA GLY A 71 3.26 -9.63 3.91
C GLY A 71 4.32 -10.63 4.38
N GLY A 72 3.95 -11.55 5.27
CA GLY A 72 4.87 -12.59 5.73
C GLY A 72 5.21 -13.61 4.63
N GLY A 73 4.21 -14.06 3.88
CA GLY A 73 4.37 -15.07 2.83
C GLY A 73 5.16 -14.58 1.60
N TYR A 74 5.00 -13.30 1.24
CA TYR A 74 5.64 -12.69 0.07
C TYR A 74 6.88 -11.85 0.44
N GLY A 75 7.31 -11.82 1.71
CA GLY A 75 8.56 -11.19 2.08
C GLY A 75 8.50 -9.67 2.28
N PHE A 76 7.36 -9.13 2.68
CA PHE A 76 7.16 -7.72 3.02
C PHE A 76 6.87 -7.57 4.53
N PRO A 77 7.89 -7.62 5.41
CA PRO A 77 7.69 -7.55 6.86
C PRO A 77 6.98 -6.25 7.29
N GLN A 78 7.32 -5.12 6.67
CA GLN A 78 6.64 -3.84 6.94
C GLN A 78 5.14 -3.89 6.61
N LEU A 79 4.74 -4.62 5.56
CA LEU A 79 3.33 -4.82 5.23
C LEU A 79 2.62 -5.60 6.33
N THR A 80 3.28 -6.62 6.89
CA THR A 80 2.75 -7.37 8.03
C THR A 80 2.54 -6.46 9.24
N GLU A 81 3.49 -5.60 9.56
CA GLU A 81 3.41 -4.69 10.71
C GLU A 81 2.28 -3.68 10.56
N VAL A 82 2.22 -2.95 9.44
CA VAL A 82 1.21 -1.92 9.19
C VAL A 82 -0.19 -2.53 9.10
N ALA A 83 -0.33 -3.67 8.42
CA ALA A 83 -1.62 -4.35 8.33
C ALA A 83 -2.08 -4.91 9.69
N ALA A 84 -1.16 -5.37 10.55
CA ALA A 84 -1.50 -5.80 11.91
C ALA A 84 -1.97 -4.63 12.79
N ALA A 85 -1.38 -3.45 12.63
CA ALA A 85 -1.82 -2.24 13.32
C ALA A 85 -3.27 -1.89 12.95
N LEU A 86 -3.59 -1.83 11.64
CA LEU A 86 -4.95 -1.58 11.17
C LEU A 86 -5.94 -2.64 11.67
N GLU A 87 -5.59 -3.93 11.55
CA GLU A 87 -6.44 -5.04 12.02
C GLU A 87 -6.76 -4.89 13.52
N SER A 88 -5.76 -4.52 14.33
CA SER A 88 -5.92 -4.32 15.78
C SER A 88 -6.83 -3.13 16.11
N LEU A 89 -6.70 -2.02 15.40
CA LEU A 89 -7.56 -0.84 15.57
C LEU A 89 -9.01 -1.16 15.20
N CYS A 90 -9.25 -1.91 14.13
CA CYS A 90 -10.58 -2.37 13.76
C CYS A 90 -11.17 -3.32 14.82
N LYS A 91 -10.39 -4.26 15.38
CA LYS A 91 -10.85 -5.16 16.45
C LYS A 91 -11.22 -4.41 17.74
N GLN A 92 -10.51 -3.34 18.04
CA GLN A 92 -10.75 -2.50 19.21
C GLN A 92 -11.78 -1.39 18.94
N ASN A 93 -12.34 -1.32 17.73
CA ASN A 93 -13.30 -0.31 17.30
C ASN A 93 -12.80 1.14 17.54
N GLN A 94 -11.50 1.38 17.32
CA GLN A 94 -10.87 2.70 17.47
C GLN A 94 -11.15 3.58 16.25
N LEU A 95 -12.41 3.97 16.05
CA LEU A 95 -12.91 4.63 14.84
C LEU A 95 -12.16 5.91 14.46
N THR A 96 -11.59 6.61 15.43
CA THR A 96 -10.80 7.84 15.20
C THR A 96 -9.40 7.57 14.64
N ALA A 97 -8.84 6.39 14.88
CA ALA A 97 -7.48 6.01 14.46
C ALA A 97 -7.46 5.19 13.17
N ILE A 98 -8.56 4.50 12.84
CA ILE A 98 -8.70 3.66 11.64
C ILE A 98 -8.37 4.42 10.35
N PRO A 99 -8.84 5.66 10.11
CA PRO A 99 -8.55 6.36 8.84
C PRO A 99 -7.06 6.59 8.59
N ALA A 100 -6.33 7.02 9.62
CA ALA A 100 -4.89 7.25 9.51
C ALA A 100 -4.13 5.94 9.23
N ALA A 101 -4.48 4.86 9.93
CA ALA A 101 -3.84 3.56 9.72
C ALA A 101 -4.19 2.91 8.36
N ALA A 102 -5.41 3.11 7.87
CA ALA A 102 -5.82 2.66 6.55
C ALA A 102 -5.07 3.44 5.44
N GLU A 103 -4.91 4.75 5.60
CA GLU A 103 -4.15 5.57 4.67
C GLU A 103 -2.66 5.18 4.66
N GLU A 104 -2.06 4.91 5.83
CA GLU A 104 -0.70 4.40 5.94
C GLU A 104 -0.53 3.08 5.18
N LEU A 105 -1.46 2.13 5.36
CA LEU A 105 -1.44 0.85 4.64
C LEU A 105 -1.53 1.06 3.12
N VAL A 106 -2.42 1.95 2.67
CA VAL A 106 -2.55 2.28 1.24
C VAL A 106 -1.27 2.90 0.69
N GLN A 107 -0.62 3.80 1.42
CA GLN A 107 0.65 4.40 1.01
C GLN A 107 1.76 3.34 0.89
N LEU A 108 1.87 2.43 1.87
CA LEU A 108 2.83 1.33 1.81
C LEU A 108 2.58 0.44 0.59
N LEU A 109 1.32 0.12 0.29
CA LEU A 109 0.96 -0.65 -0.90
C LEU A 109 1.25 0.08 -2.23
N ARG A 110 1.40 1.41 -2.24
CA ARG A 110 1.86 2.15 -3.44
C ARG A 110 3.37 2.08 -3.62
N GLN A 111 4.11 1.84 -2.53
CA GLN A 111 5.57 1.75 -2.55
C GLN A 111 6.06 0.38 -3.00
N ILE A 112 5.24 -0.67 -2.86
CA ILE A 112 5.58 -2.00 -3.36
C ILE A 112 5.77 -1.94 -4.88
N ALA A 113 6.97 -2.31 -5.32
CA ALA A 113 7.38 -2.31 -6.72
C ALA A 113 7.70 -3.72 -7.21
N ASP A 114 7.69 -3.86 -8.55
CA ASP A 114 8.38 -4.92 -9.28
C ASP A 114 9.90 -4.77 -9.14
#